data_AF-A0AA89BLG1-F1
#
_entry.id   AF-A0AA89BLG1-F1
#
_cell.length_a   1.000
_cell.length_b   1.000
_cell.length_c   1.000
_cell.angle_alpha   90.00
_cell.angle_beta   90.00
_cell.angle_gamma   90.00
#
_symmetry.space_group_name_H-M   'P 1'
#
loop_
_entity.id
_entity.type
_entity.pdbx_description
1 polymer ?
#
loop_
_entity_poly.entity_id
_entity_poly.type
_entity_poly.pdbx_seq_one_letter_code
_entity_poly.pdbx_strand_id
1 'polypeptide(L)'
;MREALKDIGDVFRKSREVSEHEAIARILSFPLRKSNTDVLFIQTDLKENRTRLLKPRSILENMEDDETDLYLPSIHDKYSKRPNMMENLCLADFSAQYDTTSGSKDDDE
;
A
#
# COMPACT_ATOMS: atom_id res chain seq x y z
N MET A 1 -6.35 1.57 -19.99
CA MET A 1 -5.94 2.27 -18.74
C MET A 1 -4.51 1.92 -18.32
N ARG A 2 -4.12 0.63 -18.18
CA ARG A 2 -2.73 0.25 -17.84
C ARG A 2 -1.69 0.75 -18.85
N GLU A 3 -1.95 0.59 -20.15
CA GLU A 3 -1.05 1.09 -21.20
C GLU A 3 -0.94 2.63 -21.18
N ALA A 4 -2.06 3.34 -21.04
CA ALA A 4 -2.05 4.80 -20.90
C ALA A 4 -1.22 5.29 -19.69
N LEU A 5 -1.33 4.62 -18.54
CA LEU A 5 -0.50 4.93 -17.37
C LEU A 5 0.98 4.64 -17.61
N LYS A 6 1.28 3.58 -18.36
CA LYS A 6 2.64 3.23 -18.76
C LYS A 6 3.22 4.31 -19.69
N ASP A 7 2.45 4.77 -20.66
CA ASP A 7 2.86 5.82 -21.60
C ASP A 7 3.13 7.14 -20.87
N ILE A 8 2.26 7.54 -19.94
CA ILE A 8 2.48 8.72 -19.09
C ILE A 8 3.75 8.55 -18.26
N GLY A 9 3.94 7.38 -17.65
CA GLY A 9 5.15 7.05 -16.89
C GLY A 9 6.42 7.13 -17.73
N ASP A 10 6.37 6.69 -18.98
CA ASP A 10 7.48 6.74 -19.92
C ASP A 10 7.83 8.16 -20.33
N VAL A 11 6.83 9.03 -20.54
CA VAL A 11 7.07 10.47 -20.78
C VAL A 11 7.77 11.08 -19.58
N PHE A 12 7.25 10.92 -18.36
CA PHE A 12 7.88 11.45 -17.14
C PHE A 12 9.29 10.92 -16.91
N ARG A 13 9.57 9.69 -17.35
CA ARG A 13 10.89 9.06 -17.22
C ARG A 13 11.91 9.59 -18.24
N LYS A 14 11.48 9.90 -19.47
CA LYS A 14 12.38 10.27 -20.59
C LYS A 14 12.57 11.77 -20.76
N SER A 15 11.58 12.59 -20.40
CA SER A 15 11.54 14.03 -20.70
C SER A 15 12.12 14.92 -19.60
N ARG A 16 12.98 14.37 -18.73
CA ARG A 16 13.55 15.11 -17.60
C ARG A 16 15.07 15.16 -17.65
N GLU A 17 15.61 16.34 -17.37
CA GLU A 17 17.04 16.53 -17.13
C GLU A 17 17.46 15.90 -15.80
N VAL A 18 18.58 15.19 -15.82
CA VAL A 18 19.11 14.46 -14.66
C VAL A 18 20.61 14.67 -14.54
N SER A 19 21.14 14.54 -13.33
CA SER A 19 22.60 14.58 -13.12
C SER A 19 23.29 13.34 -13.72
N GLU A 20 24.60 13.43 -13.99
CA GLU A 20 25.40 12.31 -14.50
C GLU A 20 25.27 11.06 -13.62
N HIS A 21 25.36 11.23 -12.29
CA HIS A 21 25.24 10.13 -11.33
C HIS A 21 23.86 9.47 -11.35
N GLU A 22 22.79 10.27 -11.48
CA GLU A 22 21.43 9.75 -11.64
C GLU A 22 21.25 9.00 -12.97
N ALA A 23 21.84 9.51 -14.06
CA ALA A 23 21.81 8.84 -15.37
C ALA A 23 22.51 7.47 -15.31
N ILE A 24 23.70 7.40 -14.71
CA ILE A 24 24.43 6.14 -14.50
C ILE A 24 23.58 5.16 -13.69
N ALA A 25 22.98 5.60 -12.59
CA ALA A 25 22.11 4.77 -11.77
C ALA A 25 20.91 4.24 -12.56
N ARG A 26 20.28 5.06 -13.41
CA ARG A 26 19.16 4.66 -14.27
C ARG A 26 19.57 3.66 -15.35
N ILE A 27 20.68 3.88 -16.04
CA ILE A 27 21.18 3.01 -17.13
C ILE A 27 21.52 1.62 -16.58
N LEU A 28 22.18 1.57 -15.41
CA LEU A 28 22.58 0.32 -14.76
C LEU A 28 21.44 -0.33 -13.96
N SER A 29 20.24 0.26 -13.99
CA SER A 29 19.09 -0.18 -13.19
C SER A 29 19.39 -0.27 -11.68
N PHE A 30 20.25 0.61 -11.19
CA PHE A 30 20.52 0.75 -9.76
C PHE A 30 19.33 1.41 -9.06
N PRO A 31 19.05 1.02 -7.81
CA PRO A 31 18.04 1.70 -7.02
C PRO A 31 18.49 3.14 -6.74
N LEU A 32 17.63 4.10 -7.09
CA LEU A 32 17.88 5.54 -6.90
C LEU A 32 17.94 5.94 -5.42
N ARG A 33 17.44 5.08 -4.53
CA ARG A 33 17.53 5.22 -3.08
C ARG A 33 17.66 3.83 -2.48
N LYS A 34 18.61 3.65 -1.56
CA LYS A 34 18.65 2.53 -0.61
C LYS A 34 18.51 3.10 0.79
N SER A 35 17.61 2.51 1.58
CA SER A 35 17.42 2.85 2.98
C SER A 35 17.25 1.56 3.75
N ASN A 36 17.70 1.54 4.99
CA ASN A 36 17.40 0.51 5.98
C ASN A 36 16.04 0.72 6.66
N THR A 37 15.28 1.73 6.23
CA THR A 37 14.00 2.13 6.80
C THR A 37 12.97 2.10 5.70
N ASP A 38 11.92 1.32 5.93
CA ASP A 38 10.79 1.23 5.03
C ASP A 38 9.98 2.53 5.05
N VAL A 39 9.26 2.77 3.95
CA VAL A 39 8.42 3.96 3.79
C VAL A 39 6.99 3.48 3.58
N LEU A 40 6.12 3.82 4.53
CA LEU A 40 4.69 3.54 4.46
C LEU A 40 3.94 4.83 4.11
N PHE A 41 3.00 4.73 3.18
CA PHE A 41 2.07 5.81 2.85
C PHE A 41 0.77 5.65 3.66
N ILE A 42 0.32 6.74 4.30
CA ILE A 42 -0.92 6.79 5.08
C ILE A 42 -1.81 7.89 4.50
N GLN A 43 -3.06 7.54 4.16
CA GLN A 43 -4.01 8.53 3.66
C GLN A 43 -4.52 9.41 4.81
N THR A 44 -4.28 10.71 4.70
CA THR A 44 -4.70 11.70 5.71
C THR A 44 -6.03 12.38 5.37
N ASP A 45 -6.65 12.02 4.25
CA ASP A 45 -7.94 12.59 3.82
C ASP A 45 -9.11 12.13 4.72
N LEU A 46 -10.29 12.74 4.53
CA LEU A 46 -11.54 12.34 5.18
C LEU A 46 -11.94 10.91 4.80
N LYS A 47 -12.69 10.23 5.68
CA LYS A 47 -12.98 8.79 5.54
C LYS A 47 -13.66 8.45 4.22
N GLU A 48 -14.56 9.31 3.77
CA GLU A 48 -15.32 9.23 2.52
C GLU A 48 -14.45 9.38 1.26
N ASN A 49 -13.33 10.09 1.35
CA ASN A 49 -12.44 10.35 0.22
C ASN A 49 -11.25 9.37 0.15
N ARG A 50 -11.05 8.55 1.18
CA ARG A 50 -9.95 7.58 1.23
C ARG A 50 -10.12 6.51 0.17
N THR A 51 -9.05 6.26 -0.55
CA THR A 51 -8.99 5.19 -1.55
C THR A 51 -8.83 3.86 -0.86
N ARG A 52 -9.70 2.90 -1.18
CA ARG A 52 -9.61 1.53 -0.66
C ARG A 52 -9.26 0.55 -1.76
N LEU A 53 -8.55 -0.50 -1.38
CA LEU A 53 -8.26 -1.62 -2.26
C LEU A 53 -9.42 -2.60 -2.20
N LEU A 54 -9.88 -3.05 -3.36
CA LEU A 54 -10.82 -4.15 -3.45
C LEU A 54 -10.13 -5.45 -3.09
N LYS A 55 -10.90 -6.40 -2.54
CA LYS A 55 -10.47 -7.79 -2.40
C LYS A 55 -10.09 -8.36 -3.77
N PRO A 56 -9.15 -9.32 -3.84
CA PRO A 56 -8.82 -10.01 -5.09
C PRO A 56 -10.07 -10.60 -5.76
N ARG A 57 -10.09 -10.61 -7.11
CA ARG A 57 -11.22 -11.15 -7.88
C ARG A 57 -11.64 -12.55 -7.45
N SER A 58 -10.67 -13.42 -7.18
CA SER A 58 -10.91 -14.78 -6.70
C SER A 58 -11.69 -14.85 -5.39
N ILE A 59 -11.55 -13.85 -4.51
CA ILE A 59 -12.33 -13.78 -3.27
C ILE A 59 -13.72 -13.21 -3.59
N LEU A 60 -13.77 -12.12 -4.37
CA LEU A 60 -15.03 -11.46 -4.75
C LEU A 60 -16.00 -12.38 -5.50
N GLU A 61 -15.51 -13.27 -6.35
CA GLU A 61 -16.33 -14.22 -7.12
C GLU A 61 -16.93 -15.34 -6.26
N ASN A 62 -16.37 -15.59 -5.07
CA ASN A 62 -16.83 -16.61 -4.13
C ASN A 62 -17.57 -16.01 -2.92
N MET A 63 -17.88 -14.72 -2.96
CA MET A 63 -18.67 -14.07 -1.91
C MET A 63 -20.13 -14.46 -1.98
N GLU A 64 -20.80 -14.48 -0.83
CA GLU A 64 -22.24 -14.62 -0.74
C GLU A 64 -22.92 -13.33 -1.28
N ASP A 65 -24.11 -13.47 -1.86
CA ASP A 65 -24.84 -12.37 -2.50
C ASP A 65 -25.21 -11.22 -1.52
N ASP A 66 -25.19 -11.47 -0.21
CA ASP A 66 -25.45 -10.49 0.85
C ASP A 66 -24.18 -9.86 1.45
N GLU A 67 -22.98 -10.35 1.11
CA GLU A 67 -21.73 -9.77 1.61
C GLU A 67 -21.45 -8.41 0.95
N THR A 68 -21.53 -7.34 1.74
CA THR A 68 -21.37 -5.95 1.24
C THR A 68 -19.93 -5.44 1.37
N ASP A 69 -19.06 -6.08 2.16
CA ASP A 69 -17.68 -5.62 2.37
C ASP A 69 -16.72 -6.13 1.29
N LEU A 70 -16.62 -5.36 0.20
CA LEU A 70 -15.78 -5.72 -0.95
C LEU A 70 -14.31 -5.30 -0.78
N TYR A 71 -13.94 -4.66 0.33
CA TYR A 71 -12.64 -4.02 0.50
C TYR A 71 -11.67 -4.83 1.36
N LEU A 72 -10.39 -4.67 1.09
CA LEU A 72 -9.34 -5.17 1.97
C LEU A 72 -9.23 -4.26 3.21
N PRO A 73 -8.93 -4.84 4.39
CA PRO A 73 -8.77 -4.06 5.62
C PRO A 73 -7.61 -3.08 5.50
N SER A 74 -7.93 -1.79 5.59
CA SER A 74 -6.95 -0.70 5.55
C SER A 74 -6.22 -0.55 6.89
N ILE A 75 -5.11 0.18 6.90
CA ILE A 75 -4.42 0.53 8.16
C ILE A 75 -5.34 1.30 9.12
N HIS A 76 -6.27 2.09 8.59
CA HIS A 76 -7.26 2.81 9.39
C HIS A 76 -8.26 1.88 10.07
N ASP A 77 -8.69 0.81 9.38
CA ASP A 77 -9.61 -0.17 9.94
C ASP A 77 -8.94 -0.96 11.08
N LYS A 78 -7.67 -1.33 10.88
CA LYS A 78 -6.85 -2.00 11.91
C LYS A 78 -6.65 -1.09 13.12
N TYR A 79 -6.28 0.17 12.89
CA TYR A 79 -6.11 1.14 13.96
C TYR A 79 -7.41 1.40 14.75
N SER A 80 -8.56 1.40 14.06
CA SER A 80 -9.87 1.56 14.70
C SER A 80 -10.26 0.35 15.56
N LYS A 81 -9.78 -0.85 15.20
CA LYS A 81 -10.01 -2.11 15.91
C LYS A 81 -8.90 -2.46 16.90
N ARG A 82 -7.96 -1.55 17.17
CA ARG A 82 -6.82 -1.82 18.06
C ARG A 82 -7.30 -2.10 19.49
N PRO A 83 -6.62 -2.98 20.25
CA PRO A 83 -6.93 -3.21 21.65
C PRO A 83 -6.79 -1.94 22.50
N ASN A 84 -7.58 -1.83 23.57
CA ASN A 84 -7.56 -0.65 24.47
C ASN A 84 -6.19 -0.41 25.12
N MET A 85 -5.36 -1.45 25.31
CA MET A 85 -3.98 -1.28 25.78
C MET A 85 -3.09 -0.46 24.85
N MET A 86 -3.50 -0.28 23.59
CA MET A 86 -2.81 0.51 22.57
C MET A 86 -3.47 1.89 22.34
N GLU A 87 -4.32 2.35 23.26
CA GLU A 87 -5.04 3.62 23.11
C GLU A 87 -4.09 4.83 23.03
N ASN A 88 -2.95 4.75 23.74
CA ASN A 88 -1.91 5.78 23.76
C ASN A 88 -1.13 5.91 22.44
N LEU A 89 -1.25 4.95 21.51
CA LEU A 89 -0.57 5.02 20.22
C LEU A 89 -1.38 5.87 19.24
N CYS A 90 -0.71 6.82 18.58
CA CYS A 90 -1.31 7.52 17.45
C CYS A 90 -1.28 6.63 16.19
N LEU A 91 -2.02 7.01 15.15
CA LEU A 91 -2.08 6.26 13.88
C LEU A 91 -0.69 6.08 13.25
N ALA A 92 0.16 7.11 13.31
CA ALA A 92 1.52 7.05 12.76
C ALA A 92 2.39 6.03 13.51
N ASP A 93 2.41 6.07 14.84
CA ASP A 93 3.18 5.13 15.65
C ASP A 93 2.70 3.70 15.45
N PHE A 94 1.38 3.50 15.41
CA PHE A 94 0.79 2.19 15.14
C PHE A 94 1.23 1.68 13.76
N SER A 95 1.13 2.52 12.73
CA SER A 95 1.49 2.12 11.37
C SER A 95 2.98 1.86 11.16
N ALA A 96 3.85 2.46 11.98
CA ALA A 96 5.29 2.27 11.91
C ALA A 96 5.75 0.97 12.61
N GLN A 97 4.99 0.47 13.57
CA GLN A 97 5.37 -0.66 14.43
C GLN A 97 4.61 -1.94 14.12
N TYR A 98 3.40 -1.84 13.56
CA TYR A 98 2.53 -2.99 13.30
C TYR A 98 2.23 -3.12 11.82
N ASP A 99 2.72 -4.21 11.22
CA ASP A 99 2.38 -4.59 9.86
C ASP A 99 1.41 -5.78 9.85
N THR A 100 0.68 -5.92 8.75
CA THR A 100 -0.07 -7.16 8.49
C THR A 100 0.90 -8.27 8.13
N THR A 101 1.08 -9.20 9.05
CA THR A 101 1.55 -10.53 8.68
C THR A 101 0.48 -11.14 7.77
N SER A 102 0.78 -11.32 6.48
CA SER A 102 -0.01 -12.24 5.66
C SER A 102 0.05 -13.60 6.35
N GLY A 103 -1.07 -14.08 6.87
CA GLY A 103 -1.13 -15.29 7.68
C GLY A 103 -0.34 -16.44 7.05
N SER A 104 0.53 -17.03 7.86
CA SER A 104 0.74 -18.48 7.85
C SER A 104 -0.63 -19.14 7.75
N LYS A 105 -0.75 -20.10 6.83
CA LYS A 105 -1.94 -20.95 6.63
C LYS A 105 -2.54 -21.32 7.97
N ASP A 106 -3.83 -21.07 8.14
CA ASP A 106 -4.59 -21.63 9.23
C ASP A 106 -4.50 -23.16 9.12
N ASP A 107 -3.81 -23.79 10.07
CA ASP A 107 -3.90 -25.23 10.31
C ASP A 107 -5.24 -25.46 11.02
N ASP A 108 -6.28 -25.76 10.24
CA ASP A 108 -7.56 -26.24 10.76
C ASP A 108 -7.37 -27.68 11.27
N GLU A 109 -7.59 -27.86 12.58
CA GLU A 109 -7.79 -29.15 13.25
C GLU A 109 -9.29 -29.44 13.44
#